data_AF-A0A1Q5UR96-F1
#
_entry.id   AF-A0A1Q5UR96-F1
#
_cell.length_a   1.000
_cell.length_b   1.000
_cell.length_c   1.000
_cell.angle_alpha   90.00
_cell.angle_beta   90.00
_cell.angle_gamma   90.00
#
_symmetry.space_group_name_H-M   'P 1'
#
loop_
_entity.id
_entity.type
_entity.pdbx_description
1 polymer ?
#
loop_
_entity_poly.entity_id
_entity_poly.type
_entity_poly.pdbx_seq_one_letter_code
_entity_poly.pdbx_strand_id
1 'polypeptide(L)'
;MATHKEVPDFDVIIVGAGISGINFAYRMQERNPELSYCILEGRNEVGGTWSLYQYPGYFNYKEPLQASIPGIHNFQGKVVHPQFWRVDLNYTNKQISGKGSITTDTIEMITMSGIKLASRKELYPDIIVTATGLKLYTAGGIAITINSDQYDLSDHFA
;
A
#
# COMPACT_ATOMS: atom_id res chain seq x y z
N MET A 1 13.22 9.85 21.31
CA MET A 1 13.90 8.76 20.58
C MET A 1 12.84 7.72 20.24
N ALA A 2 12.62 7.39 18.97
CA ALA A 2 11.67 6.37 18.58
C ALA A 2 12.15 5.01 19.11
N THR A 3 11.31 4.32 19.87
CA THR A 3 11.62 3.01 20.44
C THR A 3 11.55 1.97 19.32
N HIS A 4 12.71 1.46 18.90
CA HIS A 4 12.74 0.30 18.01
C HIS A 4 12.21 -0.90 18.79
N LYS A 5 11.10 -1.48 18.33
CA LYS A 5 10.57 -2.72 18.92
C LYS A 5 11.46 -3.88 18.45
N GLU A 6 11.93 -4.73 19.37
CA GLU A 6 12.79 -5.89 19.02
C GLU A 6 12.02 -6.97 18.25
N VAL A 7 10.71 -7.09 18.49
CA VAL A 7 9.83 -8.03 17.80
C VAL A 7 8.74 -7.25 17.08
N PRO A 8 8.63 -7.36 15.74
CA PRO A 8 7.62 -6.65 14.97
C PRO A 8 6.20 -7.12 15.31
N ASP A 9 5.20 -6.24 15.18
CA ASP A 9 3.79 -6.64 15.32
C ASP A 9 3.33 -7.53 14.16
N PHE A 10 3.86 -7.24 12.98
CA PHE A 10 3.69 -8.00 11.74
C PHE A 10 4.99 -7.87 10.94
N ASP A 11 5.40 -8.94 10.25
CA ASP A 11 6.56 -8.88 9.36
C ASP A 11 6.31 -7.92 8.19
N VAL A 12 5.08 -7.92 7.68
CA VAL A 12 4.67 -7.14 6.50
C VAL A 12 3.37 -6.36 6.75
N ILE A 13 3.39 -5.06 6.46
CA ILE A 13 2.15 -4.27 6.34
C ILE A 13 1.85 -4.02 4.87
N ILE A 14 0.65 -4.36 4.45
CA ILE A 14 0.12 -4.12 3.09
C ILE A 14 -0.86 -2.96 3.17
N VAL A 15 -0.56 -1.85 2.50
CA VAL A 15 -1.41 -0.65 2.48
C VAL A 15 -2.33 -0.71 1.26
N GLY A 16 -3.61 -0.95 1.48
CA GLY A 16 -4.66 -1.06 0.47
C GLY A 16 -5.21 -2.49 0.33
N ALA A 17 -6.52 -2.64 0.49
CA ALA A 17 -7.27 -3.88 0.30
C ALA A 17 -7.93 -3.98 -1.09
N GLY A 18 -7.24 -3.49 -2.12
CA GLY A 18 -7.58 -3.76 -3.52
C GLY A 18 -7.12 -5.16 -3.97
N ILE A 19 -7.42 -5.52 -5.22
CA ILE A 19 -7.02 -6.83 -5.79
C ILE A 19 -5.52 -7.10 -5.61
N SER A 20 -4.66 -6.10 -5.82
CA SER A 20 -3.21 -6.25 -5.65
C SER A 20 -2.80 -6.57 -4.21
N GLY A 21 -3.42 -5.92 -3.23
CA GLY A 21 -3.14 -6.17 -1.81
C GLY A 21 -3.61 -7.56 -1.37
N ILE A 22 -4.83 -7.96 -1.79
CA ILE A 22 -5.39 -9.28 -1.51
C ILE A 22 -4.56 -10.39 -2.19
N ASN A 23 -4.21 -10.23 -3.47
CA ASN A 23 -3.38 -11.21 -4.18
C ASN A 23 -1.97 -11.29 -3.58
N PHE A 24 -1.37 -10.16 -3.18
CA PHE A 24 -0.07 -10.18 -2.50
C PHE A 24 -0.15 -11.00 -1.20
N ALA A 25 -1.15 -10.74 -0.36
CA ALA A 25 -1.39 -11.48 0.88
C ALA A 25 -1.57 -12.99 0.61
N TYR A 26 -2.38 -13.36 -0.38
CA TYR A 26 -2.58 -14.76 -0.78
C TYR A 26 -1.26 -15.43 -1.20
N ARG A 27 -0.47 -14.79 -2.08
CA ARG A 27 0.80 -15.34 -2.56
C ARG A 27 1.85 -15.44 -1.45
N MET A 28 1.84 -14.49 -0.52
CA MET A 28 2.69 -14.52 0.66
C MET A 28 2.33 -15.70 1.55
N GLN A 29 1.04 -15.94 1.81
CA GLN A 29 0.59 -17.12 2.56
C GLN A 29 1.01 -18.43 1.89
N GLU A 30 0.84 -18.56 0.56
CA GLU A 30 1.22 -19.77 -0.16
C GLU A 30 2.73 -20.06 -0.12
N ARG A 31 3.56 -19.03 -0.26
CA ARG A 31 5.01 -19.18 -0.45
C ARG A 31 5.83 -19.02 0.83
N ASN A 32 5.28 -18.30 1.80
CA ASN A 32 5.93 -17.93 3.05
C ASN A 32 4.90 -18.00 4.20
N PRO A 33 4.33 -19.19 4.48
CA PRO A 33 3.28 -19.37 5.50
C PRO A 33 3.74 -18.99 6.91
N GLU A 34 5.05 -18.97 7.11
CA GLU A 34 5.72 -18.57 8.33
C GLU A 34 5.55 -17.06 8.63
N LEU A 35 5.36 -16.21 7.61
CA LEU A 35 5.35 -14.76 7.80
C LEU A 35 3.98 -14.23 8.20
N SER A 36 4.00 -13.24 9.08
CA SER A 36 2.81 -12.50 9.54
C SER A 36 2.58 -11.24 8.70
N TYR A 37 1.32 -10.92 8.43
CA TYR A 37 0.97 -9.69 7.71
C TYR A 37 -0.32 -9.06 8.20
N CYS A 38 -0.45 -7.75 7.98
CA CYS A 38 -1.73 -7.05 8.10
C CYS A 38 -1.99 -6.20 6.86
N ILE A 39 -3.21 -6.28 6.33
CA ILE A 39 -3.71 -5.36 5.31
C ILE A 39 -4.36 -4.17 6.03
N LEU A 40 -3.83 -2.97 5.82
CA LEU A 40 -4.43 -1.71 6.24
C LEU A 40 -5.27 -1.13 5.10
N GLU A 41 -6.56 -0.93 5.34
CA GLU A 41 -7.48 -0.27 4.41
C GLU A 41 -8.03 1.01 5.05
N GLY A 42 -7.85 2.14 4.38
CA GLY A 42 -8.32 3.43 4.91
C GLY A 42 -9.83 3.59 4.84
N ARG A 43 -10.49 2.86 3.92
CA ARG A 43 -11.93 2.96 3.67
C ARG A 43 -12.71 1.89 4.42
N ASN A 44 -14.01 2.09 4.53
CA ASN A 44 -14.95 1.13 5.12
C ASN A 44 -15.28 -0.05 4.18
N GLU A 45 -14.67 -0.12 3.00
CA GLU A 45 -14.89 -1.17 2.00
C GLU A 45 -13.59 -1.62 1.32
N VAL A 46 -13.50 -2.94 1.09
CA VAL A 46 -12.44 -3.57 0.30
C VAL A 46 -12.74 -3.42 -1.20
N GLY A 47 -11.72 -3.55 -2.05
CA GLY A 47 -11.87 -3.54 -3.51
C GLY A 47 -10.97 -2.54 -4.24
N GLY A 48 -10.48 -1.52 -3.53
CA GLY A 48 -9.55 -0.51 -4.07
C GLY A 48 -10.10 0.16 -5.32
N THR A 49 -9.30 0.20 -6.39
CA THR A 49 -9.67 0.72 -7.71
C THR A 49 -11.08 0.32 -8.15
N TRP A 50 -11.48 -0.93 -7.94
CA TRP A 50 -12.73 -1.49 -8.47
C TRP A 50 -13.97 -1.11 -7.66
N SER A 51 -13.81 -0.59 -6.44
CA SER A 51 -14.92 0.00 -5.71
C SER A 51 -14.93 1.53 -5.80
N LEU A 52 -13.77 2.18 -6.01
CA LEU A 52 -13.66 3.63 -6.25
C LEU A 52 -14.12 4.06 -7.65
N TYR A 53 -13.68 3.35 -8.69
CA TYR A 53 -13.85 3.76 -10.07
C TYR A 53 -14.93 2.94 -10.78
N GLN A 54 -16.18 3.40 -10.63
CA GLN A 54 -17.37 2.79 -11.27
C GLN A 54 -17.78 3.48 -12.58
N TYR A 55 -16.92 4.35 -13.11
CA TYR A 55 -17.14 5.15 -14.32
C TYR A 55 -16.09 4.82 -15.39
N PRO A 56 -16.33 5.14 -16.68
CA PRO A 56 -15.46 4.69 -17.77
C PRO A 56 -14.04 5.32 -17.75
N GLY A 57 -13.03 4.49 -18.02
CA GLY A 57 -11.61 4.88 -18.11
C GLY A 57 -10.71 3.66 -18.39
N TYR A 58 -9.39 3.88 -18.49
CA TYR A 58 -8.40 2.79 -18.56
C TYR A 58 -7.23 3.06 -17.60
N PHE A 59 -6.59 2.00 -17.13
CA PHE A 59 -5.53 2.09 -16.11
C PHE A 59 -4.14 2.08 -16.73
N ASN A 60 -3.21 2.81 -16.12
CA ASN A 60 -1.79 2.76 -16.49
C ASN A 60 -1.13 1.51 -15.89
N TYR A 61 -0.63 0.63 -16.76
CA TYR A 61 0.10 -0.58 -16.37
C TYR A 61 1.63 -0.41 -16.40
N LYS A 62 2.15 0.68 -16.99
CA LYS A 62 3.59 0.99 -17.11
C LYS A 62 4.15 1.73 -15.92
N GLU A 63 3.34 2.56 -15.26
CA GLU A 63 3.73 3.35 -14.09
C GLU A 63 2.78 3.08 -12.93
N PRO A 64 3.28 3.01 -11.69
CA PRO A 64 2.44 2.78 -10.54
C PRO A 64 1.75 4.06 -10.10
N LEU A 65 0.60 3.92 -9.43
CA LEU A 65 0.08 5.01 -8.63
C LEU A 65 1.06 5.28 -7.49
N GLN A 66 1.66 6.46 -7.46
CA GLN A 66 2.56 6.80 -6.38
C GLN A 66 1.77 6.99 -5.09
N ALA A 67 2.00 6.13 -4.10
CA ALA A 67 1.33 6.23 -2.82
C ALA A 67 1.78 7.51 -2.08
N SER A 68 0.89 8.49 -1.96
CA SER A 68 1.13 9.71 -1.18
C SER A 68 0.87 9.45 0.31
N ILE A 69 1.78 8.72 0.96
CA ILE A 69 1.69 8.40 2.39
C ILE A 69 2.65 9.31 3.18
N PRO A 70 2.16 10.09 4.16
CA PRO A 70 3.02 10.98 4.96
C PRO A 70 4.17 10.23 5.62
N GLY A 71 5.40 10.72 5.42
CA GLY A 71 6.60 10.18 6.06
C GLY A 71 7.14 8.87 5.47
N ILE A 72 6.59 8.35 4.37
CA ILE A 72 7.02 7.06 3.78
C ILE A 72 8.52 7.00 3.45
N HIS A 73 9.13 8.14 3.11
CA HIS A 73 10.57 8.27 2.82
C HIS A 73 11.46 8.14 4.06
N ASN A 74 10.90 8.26 5.26
CA ASN A 74 11.64 8.13 6.51
C ASN A 74 11.85 6.68 6.92
N PHE A 75 11.03 5.76 6.39
CA PHE A 75 11.03 4.36 6.80
C PHE A 75 12.35 3.68 6.43
N GLN A 76 13.01 3.07 7.42
CA GLN A 76 14.30 2.43 7.22
C GLN A 76 14.19 0.98 6.72
N GLY A 77 13.00 0.37 6.82
CA GLY A 77 12.70 -0.94 6.26
C GLY A 77 12.47 -0.90 4.74
N LYS A 78 12.00 -2.00 4.17
CA LYS A 78 11.76 -2.09 2.73
C LYS A 78 10.37 -1.57 2.35
N VAL A 79 10.30 -0.66 1.37
CA VAL A 79 9.04 -0.22 0.75
C VAL A 79 8.93 -0.84 -0.64
N VAL A 80 7.82 -1.51 -0.94
CA VAL A 80 7.61 -2.23 -2.21
C VAL A 80 6.24 -1.93 -2.80
N HIS A 81 6.16 -1.72 -4.11
CA HIS A 81 4.88 -1.60 -4.82
C HIS A 81 4.61 -2.88 -5.64
N PRO A 82 3.46 -3.54 -5.49
CA PRO A 82 3.21 -4.87 -6.07
C PRO A 82 2.95 -4.86 -7.59
N GLN A 83 2.75 -3.70 -8.21
CA GLN A 83 2.61 -3.59 -9.68
C GLN A 83 3.84 -4.11 -10.45
N PHE A 84 5.03 -4.04 -9.85
CA PHE A 84 6.25 -4.63 -10.41
C PHE A 84 6.81 -5.60 -9.38
N TRP A 85 6.40 -6.86 -9.49
CA TRP A 85 6.83 -7.90 -8.54
C TRP A 85 8.35 -8.01 -8.51
N ARG A 86 8.95 -7.74 -7.35
CA ARG A 86 10.39 -7.83 -7.14
C ARG A 86 10.80 -9.28 -6.91
N VAL A 87 11.53 -9.86 -7.86
CA VAL A 87 12.08 -11.23 -7.78
C VAL A 87 13.21 -11.37 -6.76
N ASP A 88 13.78 -10.26 -6.30
CA ASP A 88 14.89 -10.18 -5.35
C ASP A 88 14.45 -9.92 -3.89
N LEU A 89 13.14 -9.91 -3.61
CA LEU A 89 12.68 -9.74 -2.23
C LEU A 89 12.93 -11.01 -1.40
N ASN A 90 14.02 -11.00 -0.64
CA ASN A 90 14.37 -12.04 0.31
C ASN A 90 13.73 -11.77 1.68
N TYR A 91 12.94 -12.73 2.17
CA TYR A 91 12.24 -12.71 3.47
C TYR A 91 12.82 -13.72 4.48
N THR A 92 13.88 -14.44 4.13
CA THR A 92 14.49 -15.47 4.99
C THR A 92 15.04 -14.83 6.27
N ASN A 93 14.77 -15.44 7.43
CA ASN A 93 15.19 -15.05 8.80
C ASN A 93 14.36 -13.96 9.53
N LYS A 94 13.09 -13.76 9.17
CA LYS A 94 12.15 -12.89 9.91
C LYS A 94 11.45 -13.65 11.06
N GLN A 95 11.23 -13.01 12.22
CA GLN A 95 10.64 -13.63 13.43
C GLN A 95 9.12 -13.49 13.46
N ILE A 96 8.43 -14.56 13.88
CA ILE A 96 7.03 -14.80 13.55
C ILE A 96 6.10 -14.58 14.75
N SER A 97 5.00 -13.86 14.54
CA SER A 97 3.75 -14.03 15.30
C SER A 97 2.57 -14.19 14.34
N GLY A 98 2.14 -15.45 14.13
CA GLY A 98 1.22 -15.82 13.05
C GLY A 98 -0.22 -15.32 13.21
N LYS A 99 -0.67 -14.52 12.24
CA LYS A 99 -1.87 -14.73 11.39
C LYS A 99 -2.19 -13.44 10.63
N GLY A 100 -2.61 -13.61 9.38
CA GLY A 100 -3.05 -12.52 8.52
C GLY A 100 -4.29 -11.82 9.08
N SER A 101 -4.28 -10.49 9.11
CA SER A 101 -5.45 -9.67 9.46
C SER A 101 -5.74 -8.60 8.41
N ILE A 102 -6.99 -8.14 8.34
CA ILE A 102 -7.36 -6.90 7.65
C ILE A 102 -7.85 -5.93 8.72
N THR A 103 -7.30 -4.72 8.76
CA THR A 103 -7.67 -3.67 9.70
C THR A 103 -8.08 -2.42 8.93
N THR A 104 -9.24 -1.88 9.25
CA THR A 104 -9.66 -0.57 8.75
C THR A 104 -9.09 0.52 9.64
N ASP A 105 -8.15 1.31 9.10
CA ASP A 105 -7.56 2.47 9.78
C ASP A 105 -6.83 3.36 8.77
N THR A 106 -6.61 4.63 9.13
CA THR A 106 -5.90 5.59 8.30
C THR A 106 -4.49 5.81 8.81
N ILE A 107 -3.51 5.81 7.90
CA ILE A 107 -2.13 6.15 8.25
C ILE A 107 -2.05 7.66 8.52
N GLU A 108 -1.70 8.02 9.76
CA GLU A 108 -1.39 9.41 10.13
C GLU A 108 0.01 9.78 9.63
N MET A 109 0.99 8.92 9.92
CA MET A 109 2.39 9.14 9.56
C MET A 109 3.20 7.86 9.61
N ILE A 110 4.08 7.66 8.64
CA ILE A 110 5.16 6.68 8.70
C ILE A 110 6.38 7.32 9.37
N THR A 111 6.89 6.65 10.40
CA THR A 111 8.10 7.03 11.14
C THR A 111 9.29 6.23 10.62
N MET A 112 10.46 6.44 11.22
CA MET A 112 11.67 5.69 10.85
C MET A 112 11.53 4.17 11.02
N SER A 113 10.77 3.74 12.03
CA SER A 113 10.66 2.33 12.43
C SER A 113 9.25 1.77 12.38
N GLY A 114 8.24 2.57 12.03
CA GLY A 114 6.85 2.12 12.12
C GLY A 114 5.83 3.02 11.44
N ILE A 115 4.57 2.72 11.71
CA ILE A 115 3.38 3.37 11.14
C ILE A 115 2.51 3.81 12.31
N LYS A 116 2.25 5.11 12.38
CA LYS A 116 1.28 5.70 13.30
C LYS A 116 -0.07 5.83 12.59
N LEU A 117 -1.11 5.30 13.21
CA LEU A 117 -2.47 5.33 12.70
C LEU A 117 -3.30 6.43 13.35
N ALA A 118 -4.39 6.85 12.71
CA ALA A 118 -5.32 7.85 13.23
C ALA A 118 -5.98 7.40 14.55
N SER A 119 -6.15 6.09 14.74
CA SER A 119 -6.56 5.49 16.02
C SER A 119 -5.53 5.64 17.15
N ARG A 120 -4.36 6.21 16.86
CA ARG A 120 -3.18 6.31 17.73
C ARG A 120 -2.46 4.98 17.98
N LYS A 121 -2.88 3.89 17.33
CA LYS A 121 -2.13 2.64 17.31
C LYS A 121 -0.85 2.83 16.51
N GLU A 122 0.25 2.25 17.00
CA GLU A 122 1.51 2.17 16.27
C GLU A 122 1.79 0.72 15.87
N LEU A 123 2.31 0.53 14.66
CA LEU A 123 2.71 -0.76 14.10
C LEU A 123 4.17 -0.68 13.68
N TYR A 124 4.96 -1.71 13.98
CA TYR A 124 6.39 -1.72 13.66
C TYR A 124 6.74 -2.87 12.72
N PRO A 125 6.46 -2.76 11.40
CA PRO A 125 6.83 -3.78 10.45
C PRO A 125 8.25 -3.65 9.94
N ASP A 126 8.73 -4.73 9.34
CA ASP A 126 9.98 -4.74 8.59
C ASP A 126 9.81 -4.32 7.12
N ILE A 127 8.63 -4.56 6.56
CA ILE A 127 8.31 -4.33 5.16
C ILE A 127 6.96 -3.62 5.04
N ILE A 128 6.92 -2.57 4.22
CA ILE A 128 5.69 -1.90 3.80
C ILE A 128 5.45 -2.19 2.32
N VAL A 129 4.28 -2.72 2.00
CA VAL A 129 3.82 -2.95 0.63
C VAL A 129 2.75 -1.92 0.29
N THR A 130 3.02 -1.04 -0.67
CA THR A 130 2.08 0.01 -1.11
C THR A 130 1.18 -0.56 -2.20
N ALA A 131 0.04 -1.12 -1.83
CA ALA A 131 -0.97 -1.69 -2.74
C ALA A 131 -2.17 -0.74 -2.95
N THR A 132 -1.90 0.55 -3.09
CA THR A 132 -2.89 1.65 -3.08
C THR A 132 -3.70 1.82 -4.37
N GLY A 133 -3.58 0.89 -5.32
CA GLY A 133 -4.36 0.87 -6.56
C GLY A 133 -3.54 1.18 -7.81
N LEU A 134 -4.24 1.60 -8.87
CA LEU A 134 -3.69 1.89 -10.19
C LEU A 134 -3.90 3.35 -10.54
N LYS A 135 -2.96 3.92 -11.31
CA LYS A 135 -3.12 5.27 -11.87
C LYS A 135 -4.20 5.20 -12.95
N LEU A 136 -5.26 5.98 -12.78
CA LEU A 136 -6.34 6.08 -13.76
C LEU A 136 -5.96 7.08 -14.86
N TYR A 137 -6.32 6.76 -16.09
CA TYR A 137 -6.39 7.73 -17.19
C TYR A 137 -7.84 7.92 -17.62
N THR A 138 -8.35 9.14 -17.42
CA THR A 138 -9.65 9.56 -17.94
C THR A 138 -9.57 9.92 -19.43
N ALA A 139 -10.70 9.86 -20.13
CA ALA A 139 -10.84 10.31 -21.52
C ALA A 139 -9.81 9.71 -22.51
N GLY A 140 -9.39 8.45 -22.32
CA GLY A 140 -8.47 7.80 -23.25
C GLY A 140 -7.03 8.36 -23.21
N GLY A 141 -6.67 9.11 -22.17
CA GLY A 141 -5.32 9.65 -21.96
C GLY A 141 -5.06 10.92 -22.76
N ILE A 142 -6.12 11.54 -23.29
CA ILE A 142 -6.05 12.83 -23.94
C ILE A 142 -5.54 13.85 -22.92
N ALA A 143 -4.48 14.57 -23.28
CA ALA A 143 -4.00 15.69 -22.48
C ALA A 143 -5.04 16.80 -22.51
N ILE A 144 -5.63 17.09 -21.34
CA ILE A 144 -6.56 18.20 -21.16
C ILE A 144 -5.75 19.38 -20.61
N THR A 145 -6.03 20.58 -21.11
CA THR A 145 -5.38 21.80 -20.63
C THR A 145 -6.44 22.83 -20.26
N ILE A 146 -6.29 23.47 -19.10
CA ILE A 146 -7.12 24.61 -18.66
C ILE A 146 -6.18 25.80 -18.51
N ASN A 147 -6.48 26.92 -19.17
CA ASN A 147 -5.62 28.12 -19.18
C ASN A 147 -4.16 27.85 -19.61
N SER A 148 -3.95 26.88 -20.51
CA SER A 148 -2.63 26.42 -21.00
C SER A 148 -1.83 25.55 -20.02
N ASP A 149 -2.33 25.30 -18.81
CA ASP A 149 -1.74 24.35 -17.87
C ASP A 149 -2.35 22.96 -18.10
N GLN A 150 -1.49 21.93 -18.11
CA GLN A 150 -1.95 20.54 -18.18
C GLN A 150 -2.78 20.22 -16.94
N TYR A 151 -3.97 19.66 -17.17
CA TYR A 151 -4.95 19.34 -16.15
C TYR A 151 -5.23 17.84 -16.16
N ASP A 152 -4.79 17.15 -15.10
CA ASP A 152 -5.09 15.73 -14.92
C ASP A 152 -6.44 15.59 -14.22
N LEU A 153 -7.48 15.21 -14.99
CA LEU A 153 -8.81 14.98 -14.43
C LEU A 153 -8.81 13.86 -13.38
N SER A 154 -7.88 12.92 -13.44
CA SER A 154 -7.80 11.80 -12.51
C SER A 154 -7.53 12.25 -11.08
N ASP A 155 -6.89 13.41 -10.87
CA ASP A 155 -6.59 13.96 -9.53
C ASP A 155 -7.86 14.40 -8.77
N HIS A 156 -8.99 14.57 -9.47
CA HIS A 156 -10.26 15.04 -8.88
C HIS A 156 -11.24 13.92 -8.53
N PHE A 157 -10.90 12.67 -8.87
CA PHE A 157 -11.73 11.50 -8.59
C PHE A 157 -11.10 10.55 -7.55
N ALA A 158 -10.00 10.97 -6.91
CA ALA A 158 -9.24 10.20 -5.92
C ALA A 158 -9.46 10.71 -4.49
#